data_AF-A0A444UCH0-F1
#
_entry.id   AF-A0A444UCH0-F1
#
_cell.length_a   1.000
_cell.length_b   1.000
_cell.length_c   1.000
_cell.angle_alpha   90.00
_cell.angle_beta   90.00
_cell.angle_gamma   90.00
#
_symmetry.space_group_name_H-M   'P 1'
#
loop_
_entity.id
_entity.type
_entity.pdbx_description
1 polymer ?
#
loop_
_entity_poly.entity_id
_entity_poly.type
_entity_poly.pdbx_seq_one_letter_code
_entity_poly.pdbx_strand_id
1 'polypeptide(L)'
;MAGVVPWSPPQVNWHPWTSSNIDDGPLAFPRRISAVSVAERVAYERCEEKRRNAYRSKPTGVLLRKLESGIRGISHVIVDEIHERDINTDFLMVVLRDVVQAFPEIRIILMSATIDTTMFREYYFNCPVIETNCNIICGPEYGPETKRSMAQINEKETPFELIEALLKYIETLKVPGAVLVFLPGWNLIYSMQRHLEMSPHFGNQRYIILPLHSQIPREEQRRVFDPVILSTNIAETSITINDVVYVIDSCKQKVKLFTSHNNMTNYATVWASKTNLEQRKGRAGRVRPGFCFHLCSRARFERLETHMTPEIFRTPLHEVALSIKLLRLGGIGHFLSKAIEPPPLDAVIEAEHTLRECLMTQMFNNVGPDNNLDVVISLLAFGAYPNVCYHKEKRKILTTEGRNALIHKSSVNCPFSSQDLKYPSPFFVFGEKIRTRAISAKGMTLVSALQLLLFASKKVTSDGEIVLLDDWIKLKMSHNVAACTTALRAGMEAVVVEVSKDPEYIRQMDPINQRMLNVIRQISKPSATGLNLMVNNSR
;
A
#
# COMPACT_ATOMS: atom_id res chain seq x y z
N MET A 1 -40.87 -10.69 -19.75
CA MET A 1 -39.66 -11.53 -19.93
C MET A 1 -38.42 -10.64 -19.89
N ALA A 2 -37.25 -11.23 -19.62
CA ALA A 2 -35.92 -10.61 -19.45
C ALA A 2 -35.55 -9.47 -20.46
N GLY A 3 -34.58 -8.58 -20.20
CA GLY A 3 -33.68 -8.41 -19.04
C GLY A 3 -32.61 -7.32 -19.28
N VAL A 4 -31.93 -6.90 -18.21
CA VAL A 4 -30.74 -6.01 -18.05
C VAL A 4 -29.76 -5.97 -19.27
N VAL A 5 -29.02 -4.90 -19.63
CA VAL A 5 -28.40 -3.77 -18.90
C VAL A 5 -28.19 -2.55 -19.84
N PRO A 6 -28.33 -1.28 -19.39
CA PRO A 6 -27.75 -0.11 -20.07
C PRO A 6 -26.59 0.53 -19.29
N TRP A 7 -25.51 0.84 -20.02
CA TRP A 7 -24.39 1.68 -19.59
C TRP A 7 -24.81 3.17 -19.56
N SER A 8 -24.15 3.96 -18.72
CA SER A 8 -24.33 5.41 -18.36
C SER A 8 -24.35 6.43 -19.55
N PRO A 9 -24.58 7.76 -19.36
CA PRO A 9 -25.73 8.54 -18.81
C PRO A 9 -26.16 9.72 -19.76
N PRO A 10 -27.01 10.73 -19.38
CA PRO A 10 -26.56 11.95 -18.65
C PRO A 10 -27.58 12.53 -17.61
N GLN A 11 -27.28 13.67 -16.98
CA GLN A 11 -27.87 14.17 -15.71
C GLN A 11 -28.57 15.55 -15.79
N VAL A 12 -29.53 15.80 -14.88
CA VAL A 12 -30.08 17.10 -14.37
C VAL A 12 -30.69 16.80 -12.97
N ASN A 13 -30.65 17.59 -11.87
CA ASN A 13 -30.12 18.94 -11.53
C ASN A 13 -29.52 18.97 -10.08
N TRP A 14 -28.99 20.12 -9.65
CA TRP A 14 -28.21 20.33 -8.40
C TRP A 14 -29.02 20.38 -7.09
N HIS A 15 -28.84 19.35 -6.26
CA HIS A 15 -29.08 19.32 -4.80
C HIS A 15 -27.70 19.22 -4.12
N PRO A 16 -27.53 19.41 -2.78
CA PRO A 16 -26.20 19.29 -2.13
C PRO A 16 -25.52 17.93 -2.40
N TRP A 17 -26.33 16.92 -2.73
CA TRP A 17 -25.95 15.74 -3.48
C TRP A 17 -26.91 15.53 -4.66
N THR A 18 -26.48 15.89 -5.86
CA THR A 18 -26.67 15.22 -7.19
C THR A 18 -26.41 16.27 -8.27
N SER A 19 -25.59 16.12 -9.29
CA SER A 19 -24.61 15.10 -9.69
C SER A 19 -23.61 15.81 -10.64
N SER A 20 -22.53 15.24 -11.17
CA SER A 20 -21.44 14.38 -10.67
C SER A 20 -20.34 14.39 -11.75
N ASN A 21 -19.09 14.12 -11.38
CA ASN A 21 -18.04 13.77 -12.36
C ASN A 21 -18.55 12.77 -13.41
N ILE A 22 -18.13 12.95 -14.67
CA ILE A 22 -17.25 12.04 -15.42
C ILE A 22 -16.99 12.68 -16.80
N ASP A 23 -15.72 12.95 -17.08
CA ASP A 23 -15.10 12.75 -18.39
C ASP A 23 -13.83 11.89 -18.15
N ASP A 24 -13.37 11.18 -19.17
CA ASP A 24 -12.69 9.88 -19.01
C ASP A 24 -11.23 9.87 -18.49
N GLY A 25 -11.01 9.08 -17.44
CA GLY A 25 -9.84 8.19 -17.25
C GLY A 25 -8.50 8.77 -16.77
N PRO A 26 -7.56 7.91 -16.27
CA PRO A 26 -7.62 6.46 -16.12
C PRO A 26 -7.79 5.96 -14.66
N LEU A 27 -7.89 4.64 -14.52
CA LEU A 27 -7.99 3.85 -13.28
C LEU A 27 -6.97 4.22 -12.19
N ALA A 28 -7.41 4.18 -10.93
CA ALA A 28 -6.56 4.35 -9.76
C ALA A 28 -5.62 3.14 -9.54
N PHE A 29 -4.34 3.44 -9.26
CA PHE A 29 -3.39 2.51 -8.63
C PHE A 29 -2.43 3.29 -7.71
N PRO A 30 -1.98 2.69 -6.59
CA PRO A 30 -1.15 3.39 -5.62
C PRO A 30 0.27 3.70 -6.15
N ARG A 31 0.78 4.86 -5.73
CA ARG A 31 2.21 5.23 -5.64
C ARG A 31 3.08 4.99 -6.89
N ARG A 32 2.76 5.70 -7.97
CA ARG A 32 3.77 6.14 -8.97
C ARG A 32 3.34 7.36 -9.79
N ILE A 33 2.04 7.52 -10.01
CA ILE A 33 1.46 8.53 -10.92
C ILE A 33 1.47 9.93 -10.29
N SER A 34 1.19 10.08 -8.98
CA SER A 34 1.06 11.38 -8.31
C SER A 34 2.28 12.29 -8.52
N ALA A 35 3.49 11.74 -8.38
CA ALA A 35 4.74 12.47 -8.60
C ALA A 35 4.89 13.00 -10.04
N VAL A 36 4.43 12.23 -11.04
CA VAL A 36 4.51 12.60 -12.46
C VAL A 36 3.40 13.62 -12.79
N SER A 37 2.17 13.38 -12.33
CA SER A 37 1.02 14.26 -12.51
C SER A 37 1.24 15.64 -11.90
N VAL A 38 1.75 15.73 -10.66
CA VAL A 38 2.10 17.01 -10.02
C VAL A 38 3.22 17.72 -10.78
N ALA A 39 4.24 17.01 -11.25
CA ALA A 39 5.31 17.62 -12.05
C ALA A 39 4.81 18.12 -13.42
N GLU A 40 3.88 17.41 -14.06
CA GLU A 40 3.23 17.82 -15.30
C GLU A 40 2.31 19.02 -15.08
N ARG A 41 1.54 19.03 -13.99
CA ARG A 41 0.67 20.14 -13.61
C ARG A 41 1.46 21.42 -13.31
N VAL A 42 2.56 21.32 -12.55
CA VAL A 42 3.44 22.45 -12.26
C VAL A 42 4.14 22.95 -13.53
N ALA A 43 4.57 22.07 -14.43
CA ALA A 43 5.14 22.49 -15.71
C ALA A 43 4.10 23.22 -16.59
N TYR A 44 2.86 22.70 -16.64
CA TYR A 44 1.74 23.33 -17.34
C TYR A 44 1.41 24.71 -16.77
N GLU A 45 1.27 24.85 -15.45
CA GLU A 45 0.97 26.13 -14.79
C GLU A 45 2.08 27.17 -14.95
N ARG A 46 3.32 26.74 -15.19
CA ARG A 46 4.48 27.60 -15.47
C ARG A 46 4.69 27.88 -16.96
N CYS A 47 3.86 27.34 -17.84
CA CYS A 47 4.04 27.36 -19.30
C CYS A 47 5.41 26.80 -19.75
N GLU A 48 5.93 25.79 -19.04
CA GLU A 48 7.23 25.16 -19.32
C GLU A 48 7.06 23.78 -19.98
N GLU A 49 7.77 23.52 -21.08
CA GLU A 49 7.93 22.16 -21.58
C GLU A 49 8.77 21.29 -20.62
N LYS A 50 8.55 19.97 -20.67
CA LYS A 50 9.09 18.94 -19.77
C LYS A 50 10.62 18.76 -19.88
N ARG A 51 11.41 19.77 -19.48
CA ARG A 51 12.89 19.73 -19.47
C ARG A 51 13.42 18.70 -18.46
N ARG A 52 14.37 17.87 -18.89
CA ARG A 52 14.98 16.74 -18.15
C ARG A 52 15.58 17.06 -16.75
N ASN A 53 15.70 18.33 -16.37
CA ASN A 53 16.49 18.78 -15.23
C ASN A 53 15.74 19.60 -14.15
N ALA A 54 14.49 20.06 -14.37
CA ALA A 54 13.86 21.04 -13.47
C ALA A 54 13.09 20.43 -12.27
N TYR A 55 12.23 19.43 -12.50
CA TYR A 55 11.38 18.84 -11.46
C TYR A 55 11.63 17.34 -11.33
N ARG A 56 12.15 16.92 -10.17
CA ARG A 56 12.42 15.51 -9.83
C ARG A 56 11.55 15.04 -8.66
N SER A 57 10.23 15.13 -8.83
CA SER A 57 9.28 14.40 -8.00
C SER A 57 9.61 12.91 -8.07
N LYS A 58 10.03 12.34 -6.94
CA LYS A 58 10.49 10.95 -6.83
C LYS A 58 9.67 10.23 -5.76
N PRO A 59 9.15 9.02 -6.02
CA PRO A 59 8.61 8.18 -4.96
C PRO A 59 9.64 7.95 -3.86
N THR A 60 9.18 7.76 -2.63
CA THR A 60 9.99 7.63 -1.41
C THR A 60 11.19 6.69 -1.59
N GLY A 61 10.96 5.45 -2.05
CA GLY A 61 12.03 4.47 -2.33
C GLY A 61 13.06 4.88 -3.40
N VAL A 62 12.73 5.81 -4.30
CA VAL A 62 13.64 6.36 -5.33
C VAL A 62 14.49 7.52 -4.78
N LEU A 63 14.06 8.15 -3.68
CA LEU A 63 14.88 9.04 -2.87
C LEU A 63 15.83 8.25 -1.96
N LEU A 64 15.36 7.14 -1.35
CA LEU A 64 16.20 6.23 -0.56
C LEU A 64 17.38 5.67 -1.37
N ARG A 65 17.16 5.18 -2.60
CA ARG A 65 18.26 4.80 -3.51
C ARG A 65 19.16 5.96 -3.95
N LYS A 66 18.73 7.22 -3.81
CA LYS A 66 19.58 8.38 -4.07
C LYS A 66 20.40 8.77 -2.83
N LEU A 67 19.90 8.51 -1.63
CA LEU A 67 20.64 8.67 -0.37
C LEU A 67 21.91 7.79 -0.35
N GLU A 68 21.89 6.60 -0.96
CA GLU A 68 23.10 5.77 -1.23
C GLU A 68 24.20 6.53 -1.98
N SER A 69 23.82 7.37 -2.96
CA SER A 69 24.73 8.21 -3.75
C SER A 69 25.00 9.58 -3.12
N GLY A 70 24.42 9.85 -1.94
CA GLY A 70 24.45 11.14 -1.26
C GLY A 70 23.45 12.18 -1.80
N ILE A 71 23.17 13.17 -0.95
CA ILE A 71 22.21 14.26 -1.18
C ILE A 71 22.83 15.49 -1.87
N ARG A 72 24.07 15.40 -2.36
CA ARG A 72 24.78 16.52 -3.01
C ARG A 72 23.95 17.13 -4.14
N GLY A 73 23.82 18.45 -4.13
CA GLY A 73 23.02 19.22 -5.09
C GLY A 73 21.51 19.24 -4.83
N ILE A 74 21.05 18.83 -3.65
CA ILE A 74 19.67 19.07 -3.17
C ILE A 74 19.73 20.12 -2.07
N SER A 75 19.01 21.24 -2.23
CA SER A 75 18.86 22.28 -1.20
C SER A 75 17.55 22.15 -0.41
N HIS A 76 16.50 21.64 -1.04
CA HIS A 76 15.17 21.48 -0.47
C HIS A 76 14.65 20.05 -0.67
N VAL A 77 14.11 19.46 0.38
CA VAL A 77 13.37 18.19 0.35
C VAL A 77 11.94 18.47 0.80
N ILE A 78 10.97 18.13 -0.05
CA ILE A 78 9.55 18.21 0.30
C ILE A 78 9.06 16.77 0.50
N VAL A 79 8.51 16.49 1.67
CA VAL A 79 7.83 15.22 1.98
C VAL A 79 6.34 15.53 2.04
N ASP A 80 5.61 14.98 1.08
CA ASP A 80 4.16 15.15 0.97
C ASP A 80 3.43 14.01 1.68
N GLU A 81 2.15 14.21 1.98
CA GLU A 81 1.23 13.19 2.51
C GLU A 81 1.75 12.49 3.78
N ILE A 82 2.50 13.19 4.66
CA ILE A 82 3.17 12.59 5.84
C ILE A 82 2.22 11.89 6.82
N HIS A 83 0.94 12.27 6.77
CA HIS A 83 -0.14 11.72 7.59
C HIS A 83 -0.65 10.37 7.11
N GLU A 84 -0.33 9.92 5.88
CA GLU A 84 -0.57 8.52 5.48
C GLU A 84 0.15 7.55 6.43
N ARG A 85 1.23 8.00 7.11
CA ARG A 85 2.07 7.19 8.00
C ARG A 85 2.49 5.87 7.34
N ASP A 86 2.83 5.99 6.06
CA ASP A 86 3.43 4.93 5.27
C ASP A 86 4.76 4.51 5.86
N ILE A 87 5.05 3.22 5.79
CA ILE A 87 6.27 2.66 6.35
C ILE A 87 7.55 3.24 5.70
N ASN A 88 7.52 3.57 4.40
CA ASN A 88 8.64 4.21 3.72
C ASN A 88 8.74 5.71 4.08
N THR A 89 7.62 6.38 4.28
CA THR A 89 7.58 7.80 4.67
C THR A 89 8.07 7.97 6.11
N ASP A 90 7.63 7.14 7.05
CA ASP A 90 8.17 7.09 8.42
C ASP A 90 9.67 6.77 8.41
N PHE A 91 10.11 5.78 7.63
CA PHE A 91 11.54 5.47 7.44
C PHE A 91 12.33 6.66 6.87
N LEU A 92 11.83 7.31 5.82
CA LEU A 92 12.43 8.50 5.24
C LEU A 92 12.51 9.64 6.26
N MET A 93 11.48 9.82 7.10
CA MET A 93 11.48 10.86 8.12
C MET A 93 12.56 10.64 9.19
N VAL A 94 12.86 9.40 9.58
CA VAL A 94 14.02 9.10 10.45
C VAL A 94 15.33 9.53 9.77
N VAL A 95 15.53 9.16 8.50
CA VAL A 95 16.75 9.51 7.76
C VAL A 95 16.88 11.03 7.58
N LEU A 96 15.78 11.71 7.24
CA LEU A 96 15.77 13.16 7.03
C LEU A 96 16.00 13.95 8.32
N ARG A 97 15.52 13.45 9.47
CA ARG A 97 15.79 14.01 10.80
C ARG A 97 17.28 13.98 11.15
N ASP A 98 17.97 12.85 10.90
CA ASP A 98 19.43 12.77 11.05
C ASP A 98 20.15 13.70 10.04
N VAL A 99 19.66 13.77 8.80
CA VAL A 99 20.25 14.60 7.72
C VAL A 99 20.20 16.09 8.03
N VAL A 100 19.09 16.63 8.54
CA VAL A 100 19.00 18.08 8.83
C VAL A 100 19.89 18.49 10.01
N GLN A 101 20.15 17.58 10.95
CA GLN A 101 21.15 17.81 12.01
C GLN A 101 22.58 17.79 11.47
N ALA A 102 22.88 16.89 10.52
CA ALA A 102 24.21 16.78 9.91
C ALA A 102 24.51 17.84 8.83
N PHE A 103 23.47 18.38 8.17
CA PHE A 103 23.59 19.32 7.05
C PHE A 103 22.62 20.52 7.22
N PRO A 104 23.00 21.55 8.01
CA PRO A 104 22.12 22.69 8.34
C PRO A 104 21.62 23.52 7.15
N GLU A 105 22.31 23.45 6.01
CA GLU A 105 21.93 24.11 4.76
C GLU A 105 20.69 23.49 4.09
N ILE A 106 20.36 22.23 4.41
CA ILE A 106 19.24 21.52 3.79
C ILE A 106 17.93 21.91 4.46
N ARG A 107 16.97 22.35 3.64
CA ARG A 107 15.61 22.67 4.09
C ARG A 107 14.69 21.47 3.86
N ILE A 108 13.93 21.09 4.89
CA ILE A 108 12.88 20.09 4.80
C ILE A 108 11.53 20.80 4.94
N ILE A 109 10.59 20.47 4.06
CA ILE A 109 9.19 20.88 4.15
C ILE A 109 8.37 19.61 4.30
N LEU A 110 7.58 19.53 5.38
CA LEU A 110 6.68 18.42 5.66
C LEU A 110 5.26 18.90 5.38
N MET A 111 4.51 18.22 4.52
CA MET A 111 3.16 18.61 4.12
C MET A 111 2.15 17.57 4.63
N SER A 112 1.06 18.05 5.22
CA SER A 112 0.00 17.22 5.78
C SER A 112 -1.37 17.80 5.46
N ALA A 113 -2.36 16.93 5.28
CA ALA A 113 -3.76 17.29 5.21
C ALA A 113 -4.44 17.35 6.60
N THR A 114 -3.82 16.80 7.63
CA THR A 114 -4.35 16.78 9.01
C THR A 114 -4.35 18.16 9.67
N ILE A 115 -5.28 18.39 10.62
CA ILE A 115 -5.24 19.58 11.49
C ILE A 115 -4.27 19.38 12.66
N ASP A 116 -4.17 18.17 13.20
CA ASP A 116 -3.15 17.89 14.21
C ASP A 116 -1.82 17.56 13.52
N THR A 117 -0.83 18.43 13.76
CA THR A 117 0.56 18.28 13.31
C THR A 117 1.53 18.21 14.50
N THR A 118 1.02 18.14 15.73
CA THR A 118 1.78 18.25 16.99
C THR A 118 2.88 17.19 17.05
N MET A 119 2.54 15.94 16.73
CA MET A 119 3.47 14.81 16.68
C MET A 119 4.66 15.08 15.72
N PHE A 120 4.40 15.55 14.50
CA PHE A 120 5.46 15.83 13.52
C PHE A 120 6.31 17.03 13.94
N ARG A 121 5.68 18.06 14.52
CA ARG A 121 6.35 19.25 15.06
C ARG A 121 7.31 18.90 16.18
N GLU A 122 6.86 18.17 17.19
CA GLU A 122 7.68 17.73 18.33
C GLU A 122 8.85 16.85 17.85
N TYR A 123 8.57 15.92 16.93
CA TYR A 123 9.57 15.03 16.36
C TYR A 123 10.67 15.77 15.60
N TYR A 124 10.32 16.78 14.79
CA TYR A 124 11.24 17.67 14.06
C TYR A 124 11.58 18.95 14.84
N PHE A 125 12.04 18.79 16.08
CA PHE A 125 12.69 19.85 16.86
C PHE A 125 11.82 21.10 17.11
N ASN A 126 10.50 20.91 17.25
CA ASN A 126 9.50 21.98 17.38
C ASN A 126 9.44 22.94 16.20
N CYS A 127 9.58 22.42 14.97
CA CYS A 127 9.54 23.20 13.73
C CYS A 127 8.30 24.12 13.60
N PRO A 128 8.40 25.25 12.89
CA PRO A 128 7.27 26.12 12.63
C PRO A 128 6.21 25.41 11.77
N VAL A 129 4.94 25.58 12.15
CA VAL A 129 3.79 25.02 11.42
C VAL A 129 3.03 26.16 10.73
N ILE A 130 2.70 25.97 9.45
CA ILE A 130 1.86 26.88 8.67
C ILE A 130 0.50 26.19 8.47
N GLU A 131 -0.44 26.41 9.39
CA GLU A 131 -1.81 25.91 9.25
C GLU A 131 -2.55 26.68 8.13
N THR A 132 -3.08 25.96 7.14
CA THR A 132 -3.98 26.54 6.12
C THR A 132 -5.42 26.23 6.49
N ASN A 133 -6.17 27.26 6.90
CA ASN A 133 -7.62 27.17 7.10
C ASN A 133 -8.29 26.75 5.78
N CYS A 134 -9.02 25.63 5.76
CA CYS A 134 -9.70 25.14 4.56
C CYS A 134 -11.00 25.89 4.29
N ASN A 135 -11.58 26.56 5.29
CA ASN A 135 -12.84 27.28 5.16
C ASN A 135 -12.69 28.64 4.44
N ILE A 136 -11.47 29.12 4.23
CA ILE A 136 -11.20 30.25 3.30
C ILE A 136 -11.04 29.79 1.84
N ILE A 137 -10.91 28.48 1.59
CA ILE A 137 -10.76 27.90 0.25
C ILE A 137 -12.13 27.48 -0.29
N CYS A 138 -12.94 28.48 -0.64
CA CYS A 138 -14.26 28.28 -1.25
C CYS A 138 -14.21 28.55 -2.76
N GLY A 139 -14.72 27.60 -3.55
CA GLY A 139 -14.80 27.74 -5.01
C GLY A 139 -15.68 28.92 -5.49
N PRO A 140 -15.59 29.30 -6.78
CA PRO A 140 -16.36 30.40 -7.34
C PRO A 140 -17.88 30.25 -7.18
N GLU A 141 -18.39 29.01 -7.10
CA GLU A 141 -19.80 28.65 -6.95
C GLU A 141 -20.46 29.14 -5.65
N TYR A 142 -19.68 29.43 -4.60
CA TYR A 142 -20.23 29.92 -3.32
C TYR A 142 -20.41 31.44 -3.32
N GLY A 143 -21.58 31.90 -2.85
CA GLY A 143 -21.89 33.32 -2.68
C GLY A 143 -20.98 34.04 -1.67
N PRO A 144 -20.83 35.37 -1.77
CA PRO A 144 -19.91 36.16 -0.95
C PRO A 144 -20.29 36.19 0.55
N GLU A 145 -21.54 35.90 0.88
CA GLU A 145 -22.02 35.73 2.26
C GLU A 145 -21.56 34.37 2.81
N THR A 146 -21.85 33.27 2.10
CA THR A 146 -21.39 31.93 2.45
C THR A 146 -19.87 31.88 2.64
N LYS A 147 -19.11 32.53 1.76
CA LYS A 147 -17.64 32.64 1.87
C LYS A 147 -17.19 33.34 3.16
N ARG A 148 -17.85 34.44 3.54
CA ARG A 148 -17.55 35.16 4.80
C ARG A 148 -17.93 34.34 6.02
N SER A 149 -19.10 33.72 6.04
CA SER A 149 -19.53 32.85 7.15
C SER A 149 -18.62 31.63 7.30
N MET A 150 -18.26 30.94 6.21
CA MET A 150 -17.32 29.82 6.25
C MET A 150 -15.96 30.23 6.82
N ALA A 151 -15.39 31.35 6.36
CA ALA A 151 -14.11 31.85 6.84
C ALA A 151 -14.07 32.14 8.35
N GLN A 152 -15.23 32.41 8.98
CA GLN A 152 -15.37 32.64 10.42
C GLN A 152 -15.55 31.35 11.25
N ILE A 153 -15.87 30.21 10.63
CA ILE A 153 -16.04 28.94 11.35
C ILE A 153 -14.68 28.37 11.76
N ASN A 154 -14.45 28.24 13.07
CA ASN A 154 -13.27 27.59 13.63
C ASN A 154 -13.28 26.08 13.33
N GLU A 155 -12.33 25.60 12.52
CA GLU A 155 -12.19 24.17 12.20
C GLU A 155 -11.89 23.28 13.40
N LYS A 156 -11.46 23.82 14.56
CA LYS A 156 -11.17 23.02 15.77
C LYS A 156 -12.44 22.74 16.59
N GLU A 157 -13.41 23.64 16.59
CA GLU A 157 -14.65 23.54 17.38
C GLU A 157 -15.79 22.78 16.68
N THR A 158 -16.90 22.54 17.39
CA THR A 158 -18.12 21.95 16.80
C THR A 158 -19.22 23.02 16.79
N PRO A 159 -19.72 23.45 15.62
CA PRO A 159 -20.61 24.59 15.54
C PRO A 159 -22.05 24.21 15.94
N PHE A 160 -22.39 24.39 17.22
CA PHE A 160 -23.71 24.02 17.76
C PHE A 160 -24.86 24.78 17.10
N GLU A 161 -24.70 26.09 16.88
CA GLU A 161 -25.69 26.93 16.19
C GLU A 161 -25.96 26.45 14.76
N LEU A 162 -24.94 25.94 14.06
CA LEU A 162 -25.10 25.36 12.73
C LEU A 162 -25.88 24.04 12.77
N ILE A 163 -25.65 23.21 13.79
CA ILE A 163 -26.42 21.97 13.99
C ILE A 163 -27.89 22.32 14.31
N GLU A 164 -28.15 23.30 15.18
CA GLU A 164 -29.52 23.78 15.46
C GLU A 164 -30.20 24.35 14.20
N ALA A 165 -29.49 25.16 13.40
CA ALA A 165 -30.00 25.69 12.14
C ALA A 165 -30.28 24.58 11.11
N LEU A 166 -29.45 23.54 11.04
CA LEU A 166 -29.69 22.38 10.17
C LEU A 166 -30.88 21.54 10.63
N LEU A 167 -31.11 21.39 11.94
CA LEU A 167 -32.31 20.74 12.47
C LEU A 167 -33.58 21.52 12.08
N LYS A 168 -33.54 22.86 12.16
CA LYS A 168 -34.64 23.74 11.69
C LYS A 168 -34.86 23.61 10.18
N TYR A 169 -33.78 23.52 9.39
CA TYR A 169 -33.85 23.28 7.95
C TYR A 169 -34.46 21.91 7.62
N ILE A 170 -34.09 20.85 8.34
CA ILE A 170 -34.65 19.50 8.17
C ILE A 170 -36.18 19.51 8.37
N GLU A 171 -36.71 20.27 9.33
CA GLU A 171 -38.17 20.44 9.51
C GLU A 171 -38.85 21.06 8.28
N THR A 172 -38.15 21.84 7.45
CA THR A 172 -38.68 22.41 6.20
C THR A 172 -38.76 21.39 5.06
N LEU A 173 -37.99 20.29 5.10
CA LEU A 173 -37.97 19.26 4.06
C LEU A 173 -39.22 18.37 4.05
N LYS A 174 -40.01 18.38 5.15
CA LYS A 174 -41.29 17.65 5.32
C LYS A 174 -41.23 16.13 5.06
N VAL A 175 -40.06 15.50 5.09
CA VAL A 175 -39.92 14.04 5.12
C VAL A 175 -39.79 13.58 6.60
N PRO A 176 -40.68 12.72 7.12
CA PRO A 176 -40.61 12.27 8.51
C PRO A 176 -39.47 11.26 8.73
N GLY A 177 -38.91 11.17 9.93
CA GLY A 177 -37.85 10.22 10.28
C GLY A 177 -36.80 10.78 11.24
N ALA A 178 -36.08 9.88 11.91
CA ALA A 178 -35.10 10.24 12.94
C ALA A 178 -33.86 10.94 12.36
N VAL A 179 -33.28 11.83 13.18
CA VAL A 179 -32.01 12.51 12.90
C VAL A 179 -30.90 11.90 13.76
N LEU A 180 -29.80 11.48 13.14
CA LEU A 180 -28.60 11.00 13.83
C LEU A 180 -27.47 12.02 13.68
N VAL A 181 -27.01 12.57 14.80
CA VAL A 181 -25.92 13.56 14.86
C VAL A 181 -24.65 12.90 15.38
N PHE A 182 -23.60 12.83 14.55
CA PHE A 182 -22.28 12.33 14.96
C PHE A 182 -21.44 13.44 15.59
N LEU A 183 -21.07 13.26 16.86
CA LEU A 183 -20.27 14.15 17.69
C LEU A 183 -19.02 13.42 18.23
N PRO A 184 -17.89 14.12 18.50
CA PRO A 184 -16.64 13.46 18.85
C PRO A 184 -16.63 12.64 20.15
N GLY A 185 -17.43 13.01 21.15
CA GLY A 185 -17.38 12.40 22.49
C GLY A 185 -18.42 12.94 23.46
N TRP A 186 -18.52 12.28 24.62
CA TRP A 186 -19.54 12.54 25.66
C TRP A 186 -19.79 14.01 26.01
N ASN A 187 -18.73 14.76 26.32
CA ASN A 187 -18.88 16.17 26.72
C ASN A 187 -19.61 17.00 25.66
N LEU A 188 -19.33 16.77 24.37
CA LEU A 188 -19.99 17.48 23.27
C LEU A 188 -21.43 16.99 23.06
N ILE A 189 -21.70 15.69 23.25
CA ILE A 189 -23.08 15.15 23.27
C ILE A 189 -23.91 15.84 24.35
N TYR A 190 -23.41 15.89 25.58
CA TYR A 190 -24.11 16.49 26.72
C TYR A 190 -24.31 18.00 26.57
N SER A 191 -23.27 18.73 26.11
CA SER A 191 -23.39 20.17 25.84
C SER A 191 -24.33 20.48 24.67
N MET A 192 -24.33 19.67 23.60
CA MET A 192 -25.27 19.82 22.48
C MET A 192 -26.71 19.50 22.90
N GLN A 193 -26.92 18.45 23.71
CA GLN A 193 -28.21 18.11 24.29
C GLN A 193 -28.78 19.29 25.07
N ARG A 194 -28.02 19.83 26.03
CA ARG A 194 -28.43 21.01 26.80
C ARG A 194 -28.72 22.22 25.93
N HIS A 195 -27.91 22.47 24.90
CA HIS A 195 -28.13 23.58 23.97
C HIS A 195 -29.48 23.45 23.23
N LEU A 196 -29.84 22.24 22.78
CA LEU A 196 -31.14 21.98 22.16
C LEU A 196 -32.31 22.02 23.16
N GLU A 197 -32.13 21.49 24.37
CA GLU A 197 -33.14 21.54 25.45
C GLU A 197 -33.43 22.97 25.92
N MET A 198 -32.42 23.86 25.88
CA MET A 198 -32.59 25.29 26.17
C MET A 198 -33.12 26.11 24.97
N SER A 199 -33.15 25.55 23.77
CA SER A 199 -33.69 26.25 22.60
C SER A 199 -35.22 26.37 22.71
N PRO A 200 -35.82 27.57 22.51
CA PRO A 200 -37.27 27.77 22.51
C PRO A 200 -38.02 26.89 21.48
N HIS A 201 -37.31 26.36 20.47
CA HIS A 201 -37.88 25.50 19.44
C HIS A 201 -37.82 24.02 19.84
N PHE A 202 -36.64 23.54 20.25
CA PHE A 202 -36.35 22.12 20.49
C PHE A 202 -36.58 21.67 21.95
N GLY A 203 -36.63 22.57 22.92
CA GLY A 203 -36.95 22.24 24.33
C GLY A 203 -38.42 21.87 24.60
N ASN A 204 -39.28 21.92 23.59
CA ASN A 204 -40.71 21.57 23.70
C ASN A 204 -40.92 20.05 23.61
N GLN A 205 -42.00 19.54 24.22
CA GLN A 205 -42.41 18.12 24.20
C GLN A 205 -42.63 17.50 22.79
N ARG A 206 -42.52 18.28 21.71
CA ARG A 206 -42.55 17.81 20.32
C ARG A 206 -41.28 17.08 19.87
N TYR A 207 -40.14 17.33 20.53
CA TYR A 207 -38.86 16.74 20.17
C TYR A 207 -38.32 15.87 21.31
N ILE A 208 -37.75 14.72 20.96
CA ILE A 208 -37.07 13.83 21.90
C ILE A 208 -35.59 13.82 21.54
N ILE A 209 -34.76 14.40 22.40
CA ILE A 209 -33.31 14.46 22.23
C ILE A 209 -32.71 13.30 23.03
N LEU A 210 -32.00 12.38 22.35
CA LEU A 210 -31.47 11.16 22.95
C LEU A 210 -29.94 11.11 22.85
N PRO A 211 -29.20 11.15 23.97
CA PRO A 211 -27.76 10.89 23.95
C PRO A 211 -27.50 9.39 23.75
N LEU A 212 -26.54 9.05 22.89
CA LEU A 212 -26.15 7.66 22.59
C LEU A 212 -24.63 7.49 22.69
N HIS A 213 -24.18 6.99 23.85
CA HIS A 213 -22.77 6.82 24.18
C HIS A 213 -22.52 5.46 24.84
N SER A 214 -21.29 4.94 24.76
CA SER A 214 -20.90 3.65 25.34
C SER A 214 -21.04 3.55 26.87
N GLN A 215 -21.15 4.70 27.55
CA GLN A 215 -21.32 4.80 29.00
C GLN A 215 -22.80 4.82 29.46
N ILE A 216 -23.76 4.85 28.53
CA ILE A 216 -25.21 4.85 28.85
C ILE A 216 -25.74 3.40 28.89
N PRO A 217 -26.55 3.00 29.90
CA PRO A 217 -27.19 1.69 29.94
C PRO A 217 -28.09 1.41 28.71
N ARG A 218 -28.15 0.14 28.28
CA ARG A 218 -28.91 -0.27 27.07
C ARG A 218 -30.43 -0.07 27.15
N GLU A 219 -31.00 0.05 28.35
CA GLU A 219 -32.45 0.18 28.54
C GLU A 219 -32.96 1.58 28.18
N GLU A 220 -32.17 2.63 28.47
CA GLU A 220 -32.49 4.02 28.09
C GLU A 220 -32.49 4.23 26.57
N GLN A 221 -31.80 3.37 25.82
CA GLN A 221 -31.56 3.49 24.38
C GLN A 221 -32.75 3.02 23.51
N ARG A 222 -33.84 2.49 24.09
CA ARG A 222 -34.94 1.80 23.37
C ARG A 222 -36.22 2.61 23.15
N ARG A 223 -36.26 3.90 23.51
CA ARG A 223 -37.46 4.74 23.38
C ARG A 223 -37.52 5.40 21.98
N VAL A 224 -38.49 5.05 21.14
CA VAL A 224 -38.54 5.51 19.73
C VAL A 224 -39.92 6.00 19.29
N PHE A 225 -40.00 7.30 18.97
CA PHE A 225 -40.78 7.88 17.87
C PHE A 225 -40.02 9.15 17.42
N ASP A 226 -39.68 9.27 16.14
CA ASP A 226 -38.86 10.32 15.48
C ASP A 226 -37.92 11.17 16.37
N PRO A 227 -36.90 10.56 17.03
CA PRO A 227 -35.96 11.28 17.90
C PRO A 227 -34.81 11.99 17.16
N VAL A 228 -34.20 12.97 17.83
CA VAL A 228 -32.87 13.52 17.50
C VAL A 228 -31.83 12.81 18.37
N ILE A 229 -31.00 11.97 17.75
CA ILE A 229 -30.05 11.08 18.41
C ILE A 229 -28.65 11.68 18.33
N LEU A 230 -28.02 11.96 19.47
CA LEU A 230 -26.69 12.55 19.56
C LEU A 230 -25.67 11.46 19.93
N SER A 231 -24.79 11.06 19.01
CA SER A 231 -23.94 9.87 19.19
C SER A 231 -22.48 10.05 18.78
N THR A 232 -21.60 9.18 19.29
CA THR A 232 -20.24 9.02 18.77
C THR A 232 -20.22 7.98 17.62
N ASN A 233 -19.01 7.57 17.22
CA ASN A 233 -18.80 6.43 16.33
C ASN A 233 -19.40 5.09 16.82
N ILE A 234 -19.97 4.99 18.03
CA ILE A 234 -20.76 3.81 18.44
C ILE A 234 -21.95 3.55 17.51
N ALA A 235 -22.54 4.60 16.91
CA ALA A 235 -23.60 4.47 15.91
C ALA A 235 -23.07 4.19 14.48
N GLU A 236 -21.75 4.17 14.26
CA GLU A 236 -21.13 3.95 12.94
C GLU A 236 -21.13 2.47 12.54
N THR A 237 -20.94 1.56 13.50
CA THR A 237 -20.98 0.10 13.30
C THR A 237 -21.94 -0.60 14.27
N SER A 238 -21.78 -0.39 15.58
CA SER A 238 -22.29 -1.28 16.64
C SER A 238 -23.80 -1.32 16.90
N ILE A 239 -24.60 -0.39 16.37
CA ILE A 239 -26.04 -0.30 16.66
C ILE A 239 -26.84 -0.11 15.37
N THR A 240 -27.90 -0.90 15.16
CA THR A 240 -28.88 -0.70 14.08
C THR A 240 -30.05 0.16 14.58
N ILE A 241 -30.09 1.41 14.12
CA ILE A 241 -31.20 2.34 14.34
C ILE A 241 -31.99 2.35 13.02
N ASN A 242 -33.22 1.82 13.03
CA ASN A 242 -33.92 1.46 11.79
C ASN A 242 -34.57 2.67 11.08
N ASP A 243 -34.87 3.73 11.83
CA ASP A 243 -35.70 4.86 11.33
C ASP A 243 -34.91 6.13 10.99
N VAL A 244 -33.57 6.05 10.91
CA VAL A 244 -32.71 7.20 10.56
C VAL A 244 -32.88 7.57 9.08
N VAL A 245 -33.39 8.78 8.86
CA VAL A 245 -33.51 9.40 7.52
C VAL A 245 -32.47 10.49 7.32
N TYR A 246 -32.04 11.15 8.39
CA TYR A 246 -31.10 12.26 8.35
C TYR A 246 -29.85 11.95 9.16
N VAL A 247 -28.68 12.15 8.58
CA VAL A 247 -27.39 12.12 9.27
C VAL A 247 -26.79 13.51 9.23
N ILE A 248 -26.45 14.06 10.40
CA ILE A 248 -25.62 15.26 10.54
C ILE A 248 -24.28 14.81 11.10
N ASP A 249 -23.20 15.02 10.38
CA ASP A 249 -21.88 14.51 10.77
C ASP A 249 -20.90 15.67 11.00
N SER A 250 -20.44 15.83 12.25
CA SER A 250 -19.34 16.75 12.57
C SER A 250 -18.03 16.42 11.84
N CYS A 251 -17.98 15.27 11.16
CA CYS A 251 -16.82 14.70 10.45
C CYS A 251 -15.62 14.49 11.37
N LYS A 252 -15.83 14.47 12.69
CA LYS A 252 -14.80 14.33 13.72
C LYS A 252 -15.05 13.08 14.56
N GLN A 253 -14.02 12.68 15.31
CA GLN A 253 -14.09 11.60 16.30
C GLN A 253 -12.99 11.74 17.34
N LYS A 254 -13.19 11.12 18.51
CA LYS A 254 -12.17 11.02 19.54
C LYS A 254 -11.47 9.67 19.43
N VAL A 255 -10.16 9.70 19.17
CA VAL A 255 -9.29 8.52 19.06
C VAL A 255 -8.37 8.40 20.27
N LYS A 256 -8.08 7.15 20.64
CA LYS A 256 -7.09 6.79 21.66
C LYS A 256 -5.70 6.86 21.02
N LEU A 257 -4.93 7.89 21.34
CA LEU A 257 -3.52 7.99 20.97
C LEU A 257 -2.69 7.34 22.08
N PHE A 258 -1.84 6.38 21.72
CA PHE A 258 -0.94 5.73 22.67
C PHE A 258 0.47 6.32 22.51
N THR A 259 0.95 7.00 23.55
CA THR A 259 2.27 7.62 23.56
C THR A 259 3.25 6.67 24.24
N SER A 260 4.05 5.95 23.43
CA SER A 260 4.94 4.90 23.93
C SER A 260 6.07 5.41 24.84
N HIS A 261 6.57 6.64 24.63
CA HIS A 261 7.72 7.18 25.37
C HIS A 261 7.42 7.54 26.84
N ASN A 262 6.15 7.65 27.23
CA ASN A 262 5.72 7.94 28.60
C ASN A 262 4.66 6.94 29.11
N ASN A 263 4.44 5.84 28.37
CA ASN A 263 3.45 4.80 28.63
C ASN A 263 2.02 5.34 28.85
N MET A 264 1.72 6.50 28.25
CA MET A 264 0.50 7.27 28.53
C MET A 264 -0.52 7.10 27.39
N THR A 265 -1.77 6.92 27.78
CA THR A 265 -2.89 6.96 26.84
C THR A 265 -3.52 8.35 26.87
N ASN A 266 -3.46 9.06 25.75
CA ASN A 266 -4.17 10.32 25.56
C ASN A 266 -5.35 10.13 24.59
N TYR A 267 -6.35 11.02 24.66
CA TYR A 267 -7.48 11.00 23.74
C TYR A 267 -7.58 12.33 22.99
N ALA A 268 -7.33 12.32 21.68
CA ALA A 268 -7.40 13.49 20.82
C ALA A 268 -8.66 13.46 19.94
N THR A 269 -9.17 14.65 19.61
CA THR A 269 -10.23 14.81 18.60
C THR A 269 -9.58 15.05 17.24
N VAL A 270 -9.86 14.17 16.28
CA VAL A 270 -9.34 14.22 14.90
C VAL A 270 -10.50 14.25 13.90
N TRP A 271 -10.20 14.57 12.64
CA TRP A 271 -11.16 14.33 11.55
C TRP A 271 -11.31 12.83 11.30
N ALA A 272 -12.51 12.41 10.93
CA ALA A 272 -12.80 11.04 10.53
C ALA A 272 -12.43 10.81 9.06
N SER A 273 -11.99 9.60 8.74
CA SER A 273 -11.64 9.24 7.36
C SER A 273 -12.88 9.24 6.45
N LYS A 274 -12.68 9.40 5.13
CA LYS A 274 -13.71 9.22 4.10
C LYS A 274 -14.43 7.88 4.24
N THR A 275 -13.72 6.82 4.64
CA THR A 275 -14.32 5.51 4.94
C THR A 275 -15.26 5.56 6.14
N ASN A 276 -14.91 6.30 7.21
CA ASN A 276 -15.84 6.54 8.33
C ASN A 276 -17.04 7.37 7.86
N LEU A 277 -16.83 8.45 7.11
CA LEU A 277 -17.92 9.31 6.62
C LEU A 277 -18.91 8.53 5.74
N GLU A 278 -18.43 7.64 4.87
CA GLU A 278 -19.31 6.79 4.04
C GLU A 278 -20.09 5.77 4.90
N GLN A 279 -19.49 5.21 5.96
CA GLN A 279 -20.20 4.36 6.93
C GLN A 279 -21.27 5.14 7.72
N ARG A 280 -20.98 6.39 8.10
CA ARG A 280 -21.92 7.29 8.79
C ARG A 280 -23.07 7.71 7.87
N LYS A 281 -22.76 8.11 6.63
CA LYS A 281 -23.72 8.37 5.55
C LYS A 281 -24.65 7.18 5.32
N GLY A 282 -24.11 5.96 5.28
CA GLY A 282 -24.87 4.71 5.18
C GLY A 282 -25.76 4.36 6.39
N ARG A 283 -25.89 5.26 7.38
CA ARG A 283 -26.92 5.18 8.42
C ARG A 283 -28.22 5.84 8.00
N ALA A 284 -28.17 6.88 7.15
CA ALA A 284 -29.29 7.26 6.30
C ALA A 284 -29.34 6.33 5.08
N GLY A 285 -30.53 6.05 4.53
CA GLY A 285 -30.66 5.23 3.31
C GLY A 285 -30.97 3.75 3.52
N ARG A 286 -31.07 3.24 4.76
CA ARG A 286 -31.27 1.80 5.03
C ARG A 286 -32.65 1.26 4.69
N VAL A 287 -33.70 2.00 5.05
CA VAL A 287 -35.11 1.60 4.87
C VAL A 287 -35.79 2.41 3.76
N ARG A 288 -35.26 3.60 3.47
CA ARG A 288 -35.74 4.57 2.47
C ARG A 288 -34.64 5.58 2.16
N PRO A 289 -34.71 6.31 1.02
CA PRO A 289 -33.79 7.40 0.73
C PRO A 289 -33.68 8.39 1.89
N GLY A 290 -32.47 8.90 2.12
CA GLY A 290 -32.17 9.80 3.24
C GLY A 290 -31.04 10.76 2.89
N PHE A 291 -30.74 11.66 3.82
CA PHE A 291 -29.84 12.79 3.64
C PHE A 291 -28.64 12.68 4.58
N CYS A 292 -27.45 13.05 4.10
CA CYS A 292 -26.24 13.16 4.92
C CYS A 292 -25.59 14.53 4.75
N PHE A 293 -25.43 15.24 5.88
CA PHE A 293 -24.84 16.58 5.98
C PHE A 293 -23.47 16.49 6.65
N HIS A 294 -22.40 16.57 5.87
CA HIS A 294 -21.02 16.62 6.37
C HIS A 294 -20.67 18.07 6.76
N LEU A 295 -20.34 18.31 8.04
CA LEU A 295 -20.01 19.65 8.56
C LEU A 295 -18.53 20.01 8.33
N CYS A 296 -18.08 19.94 7.09
CA CYS A 296 -16.76 20.40 6.67
C CYS A 296 -16.83 21.10 5.30
N SER A 297 -15.89 22.02 5.04
CA SER A 297 -15.74 22.62 3.72
C SER A 297 -15.36 21.56 2.68
N ARG A 298 -15.72 21.79 1.41
CA ARG A 298 -15.33 20.90 0.30
C ARG A 298 -13.82 20.67 0.25
N ALA A 299 -13.03 21.73 0.42
CA ALA A 299 -11.58 21.66 0.50
C ALA A 299 -11.08 20.81 1.69
N ARG A 300 -11.79 20.80 2.83
CA ARG A 300 -11.51 19.88 3.95
C ARG A 300 -11.90 18.44 3.60
N PHE A 301 -13.09 18.21 3.03
CA PHE A 301 -13.57 16.87 2.65
C PHE A 301 -12.63 16.17 1.65
N GLU A 302 -12.19 16.89 0.62
CA GLU A 302 -11.23 16.39 -0.38
C GLU A 302 -9.89 16.01 0.25
N ARG A 303 -9.49 16.71 1.33
CA ARG A 303 -8.31 16.47 2.17
C ARG A 303 -8.49 15.40 3.28
N LEU A 304 -9.64 14.75 3.40
CA LEU A 304 -9.81 13.69 4.41
C LEU A 304 -9.11 12.38 4.00
N GLU A 305 -8.56 11.69 5.00
CA GLU A 305 -7.87 10.41 4.85
C GLU A 305 -8.81 9.28 4.39
N THR A 306 -8.26 8.18 3.86
CA THR A 306 -9.07 7.00 3.50
C THR A 306 -9.02 5.90 4.58
N HIS A 307 -7.93 5.78 5.34
CA HIS A 307 -7.76 4.79 6.42
C HIS A 307 -6.94 5.37 7.58
N MET A 308 -7.13 4.86 8.80
CA MET A 308 -6.39 5.27 9.99
C MET A 308 -5.72 4.06 10.66
N THR A 309 -4.41 3.91 10.50
CA THR A 309 -3.45 3.19 11.38
C THR A 309 -2.09 3.19 10.70
N PRO A 310 -1.01 3.70 11.35
CA PRO A 310 0.33 3.70 10.79
C PRO A 310 0.76 2.31 10.29
N GLU A 311 1.35 2.25 9.10
CA GLU A 311 1.64 0.98 8.44
C GLU A 311 2.69 0.15 9.18
N ILE A 312 3.62 0.84 9.86
CA ILE A 312 4.71 0.27 10.68
C ILE A 312 4.21 -0.61 11.85
N PHE A 313 2.93 -0.52 12.23
CA PHE A 313 2.33 -1.35 13.29
C PHE A 313 1.58 -2.58 12.78
N ARG A 314 1.38 -2.71 11.46
CA ARG A 314 0.48 -3.70 10.85
C ARG A 314 1.10 -4.44 9.66
N THR A 315 2.41 -4.32 9.44
CA THR A 315 3.13 -4.95 8.32
C THR A 315 4.49 -5.53 8.77
N PRO A 316 4.95 -6.65 8.20
CA PRO A 316 6.26 -7.23 8.52
C PRO A 316 7.43 -6.30 8.19
N LEU A 317 8.32 -6.07 9.15
CA LEU A 317 9.38 -5.04 9.07
C LEU A 317 10.59 -5.46 8.20
N HIS A 318 10.56 -6.64 7.59
CA HIS A 318 11.64 -7.25 6.81
C HIS A 318 12.27 -6.35 5.73
N GLU A 319 11.48 -5.72 4.84
CA GLU A 319 11.99 -4.82 3.79
C GLU A 319 12.66 -3.56 4.37
N VAL A 320 12.14 -3.02 5.47
CA VAL A 320 12.72 -1.87 6.17
C VAL A 320 14.03 -2.27 6.85
N ALA A 321 14.04 -3.42 7.52
CA ALA A 321 15.22 -3.98 8.16
C ALA A 321 16.37 -4.23 7.16
N LEU A 322 16.05 -4.74 5.96
CA LEU A 322 17.00 -4.81 4.84
C LEU A 322 17.45 -3.41 4.38
N SER A 323 16.54 -2.45 4.27
CA SER A 323 16.85 -1.07 3.86
C SER A 323 17.77 -0.35 4.86
N ILE A 324 17.59 -0.57 6.17
CA ILE A 324 18.49 -0.09 7.24
C ILE A 324 19.91 -0.61 7.02
N LYS A 325 20.05 -1.90 6.71
CA LYS A 325 21.36 -2.52 6.45
C LYS A 325 21.99 -2.07 5.14
N LEU A 326 21.20 -1.97 4.07
CA LEU A 326 21.65 -1.51 2.75
C LEU A 326 22.19 -0.08 2.81
N LEU A 327 21.45 0.83 3.47
CA LEU A 327 21.86 2.22 3.68
C LEU A 327 22.91 2.41 4.80
N ARG A 328 23.36 1.32 5.45
CA ARG A 328 24.36 1.31 6.54
C ARG A 328 23.96 2.16 7.76
N LEU A 329 22.68 2.22 8.08
CA LEU A 329 22.10 3.07 9.14
C LEU A 329 22.19 2.46 10.55
N GLY A 330 22.96 1.37 10.72
CA GLY A 330 23.30 0.78 12.02
C GLY A 330 22.54 -0.51 12.39
N GLY A 331 22.17 -0.63 13.67
CA GLY A 331 21.32 -1.71 14.19
C GLY A 331 19.85 -1.49 13.81
N ILE A 332 19.11 -2.57 13.53
CA ILE A 332 17.71 -2.45 13.07
C ILE A 332 16.83 -1.90 14.19
N GLY A 333 16.88 -2.53 15.39
CA GLY A 333 16.17 -2.00 16.55
C GLY A 333 16.57 -0.57 16.94
N HIS A 334 17.86 -0.22 16.92
CA HIS A 334 18.33 1.14 17.23
C HIS A 334 17.88 2.18 16.20
N PHE A 335 17.80 1.81 14.93
CA PHE A 335 17.27 2.72 13.91
C PHE A 335 15.75 2.91 14.07
N LEU A 336 15.01 1.81 14.23
CA LEU A 336 13.55 1.84 14.37
C LEU A 336 13.09 2.51 15.68
N SER A 337 13.90 2.47 16.75
CA SER A 337 13.64 3.24 17.97
C SER A 337 13.72 4.76 17.78
N LYS A 338 14.21 5.25 16.63
CA LYS A 338 14.18 6.66 16.25
C LYS A 338 12.94 7.05 15.43
N ALA A 339 12.05 6.12 15.08
CA ALA A 339 10.80 6.44 14.37
C ALA A 339 9.90 7.39 15.19
N ILE A 340 8.96 8.06 14.52
CA ILE A 340 8.00 8.97 15.17
C ILE A 340 7.26 8.24 16.30
N GLU A 341 6.81 7.03 16.00
CA GLU A 341 6.36 6.05 16.97
C GLU A 341 7.08 4.73 16.67
N PRO A 342 7.97 4.24 17.55
CA PRO A 342 8.69 2.98 17.32
C PRO A 342 7.76 1.77 17.23
N PRO A 343 8.04 0.79 16.34
CA PRO A 343 7.29 -0.45 16.27
C PRO A 343 7.46 -1.32 17.54
N PRO A 344 6.54 -2.27 17.77
CA PRO A 344 6.67 -3.30 18.81
C PRO A 344 7.99 -4.08 18.74
N LEU A 345 8.56 -4.38 19.92
CA LEU A 345 9.87 -5.04 20.05
C LEU A 345 9.88 -6.48 19.51
N ASP A 346 8.79 -7.20 19.70
CA ASP A 346 8.53 -8.53 19.13
C ASP A 346 8.60 -8.51 17.60
N ALA A 347 7.91 -7.57 16.93
CA ALA A 347 7.97 -7.42 15.48
C ALA A 347 9.40 -7.08 14.96
N VAL A 348 10.19 -6.36 15.76
CA VAL A 348 11.61 -6.08 15.45
C VAL A 348 12.48 -7.32 15.63
N ILE A 349 12.27 -8.08 16.71
CA ILE A 349 13.00 -9.33 17.01
C ILE A 349 12.71 -10.39 15.94
N GLU A 350 11.44 -10.54 15.55
CA GLU A 350 10.99 -11.42 14.47
C GLU A 350 11.70 -11.06 13.15
N ALA A 351 11.62 -9.79 12.72
CA ALA A 351 12.27 -9.33 11.50
C ALA A 351 13.80 -9.51 11.52
N GLU A 352 14.46 -9.27 12.67
CA GLU A 352 15.89 -9.57 12.81
C GLU A 352 16.19 -11.09 12.75
N HIS A 353 15.34 -11.93 13.35
CA HIS A 353 15.52 -13.38 13.36
C HIS A 353 15.34 -13.98 11.97
N THR A 354 14.23 -13.68 11.29
CA THR A 354 13.95 -14.12 9.91
C THR A 354 15.07 -13.69 8.96
N LEU A 355 15.55 -12.45 9.04
CA LEU A 355 16.66 -12.00 8.20
C LEU A 355 17.99 -12.69 8.52
N ARG A 356 18.26 -13.05 9.78
CA ARG A 356 19.45 -13.84 10.12
C ARG A 356 19.36 -15.24 9.53
N GLU A 357 18.22 -15.92 9.63
CA GLU A 357 18.00 -17.24 9.04
C GLU A 357 18.12 -17.22 7.51
N CYS A 358 17.46 -16.27 6.84
CA CYS A 358 17.53 -16.10 5.39
C CYS A 358 18.93 -15.73 4.85
N LEU A 359 19.82 -15.20 5.71
CA LEU A 359 21.19 -14.81 5.35
C LEU A 359 22.27 -15.78 5.87
N MET A 360 21.90 -16.93 6.44
CA MET A 360 22.88 -17.95 6.82
C MET A 360 23.57 -18.53 5.58
N THR A 361 24.90 -18.58 5.60
CA THR A 361 25.69 -19.23 4.54
C THR A 361 25.41 -20.72 4.53
N GLN A 362 24.65 -21.18 3.53
CA GLN A 362 24.48 -22.62 3.28
C GLN A 362 25.69 -23.15 2.49
N MET A 363 26.27 -24.24 2.99
CA MET A 363 27.34 -24.96 2.31
C MET A 363 26.72 -26.01 1.39
N PHE A 364 27.04 -25.93 0.09
CA PHE A 364 26.58 -26.87 -0.93
C PHE A 364 27.75 -27.71 -1.46
N ASN A 365 27.51 -28.98 -1.76
CA ASN A 365 28.48 -29.81 -2.45
C ASN A 365 28.40 -29.52 -3.96
N ASN A 366 29.45 -28.89 -4.50
CA ASN A 366 29.56 -28.54 -5.92
C ASN A 366 30.33 -29.57 -6.78
N VAL A 367 30.78 -30.68 -6.19
CA VAL A 367 31.52 -31.76 -6.87
C VAL A 367 30.69 -33.05 -6.99
N GLY A 368 29.76 -33.27 -6.05
CA GLY A 368 28.87 -34.43 -6.01
C GLY A 368 27.38 -34.05 -6.15
N PRO A 369 26.47 -35.03 -6.02
CA PRO A 369 25.03 -34.78 -6.06
C PRO A 369 24.57 -34.09 -4.76
N ASP A 370 23.86 -32.97 -4.90
CA ASP A 370 23.31 -32.20 -3.78
C ASP A 370 21.88 -31.75 -4.12
N ASN A 371 20.89 -32.44 -3.54
CA ASN A 371 19.48 -32.16 -3.79
C ASN A 371 19.07 -30.75 -3.33
N ASN A 372 19.77 -30.16 -2.34
CA ASN A 372 19.47 -28.82 -1.86
C ASN A 372 20.02 -27.78 -2.85
N LEU A 373 21.24 -27.99 -3.36
CA LEU A 373 21.80 -27.17 -4.44
C LEU A 373 20.92 -27.22 -5.70
N ASP A 374 20.44 -28.40 -6.09
CA ASP A 374 19.53 -28.59 -7.23
C ASP A 374 18.23 -27.77 -7.08
N VAL A 375 17.63 -27.76 -5.88
CA VAL A 375 16.46 -26.94 -5.56
C VAL A 375 16.81 -25.45 -5.55
N VAL A 376 17.96 -25.05 -4.99
CA VAL A 376 18.42 -23.66 -4.98
C VAL A 376 18.69 -23.13 -6.40
N ILE A 377 19.25 -23.93 -7.31
CA ILE A 377 19.39 -23.59 -8.73
C ILE A 377 18.02 -23.38 -9.38
N SER A 378 17.01 -24.18 -8.98
CA SER A 378 15.65 -24.08 -9.50
C SER A 378 14.92 -22.82 -9.00
N LEU A 379 15.09 -22.47 -7.72
CA LEU A 379 14.60 -21.22 -7.13
C LEU A 379 15.34 -19.99 -7.67
N LEU A 380 16.64 -20.11 -7.95
CA LEU A 380 17.41 -19.08 -8.65
C LEU A 380 16.89 -18.89 -10.08
N ALA A 381 16.46 -19.96 -10.76
CA ALA A 381 15.84 -19.85 -12.08
C ALA A 381 14.51 -19.08 -12.03
N PHE A 382 13.68 -19.33 -11.00
CA PHE A 382 12.46 -18.56 -10.72
C PHE A 382 12.77 -17.07 -10.49
N GLY A 383 13.69 -16.76 -9.57
CA GLY A 383 14.05 -15.38 -9.23
C GLY A 383 14.81 -14.62 -10.33
N ALA A 384 15.52 -15.32 -11.22
CA ALA A 384 16.23 -14.72 -12.35
C ALA A 384 15.34 -14.55 -13.60
N TYR A 385 14.22 -15.24 -13.73
CA TYR A 385 13.31 -15.10 -14.87
C TYR A 385 12.84 -13.63 -15.01
N PRO A 386 12.85 -13.02 -16.22
CA PRO A 386 13.01 -13.60 -17.56
C PRO A 386 14.45 -13.56 -18.13
N ASN A 387 15.48 -13.50 -17.28
CA ASN A 387 16.88 -13.54 -17.70
C ASN A 387 17.35 -14.96 -18.05
N VAL A 388 16.70 -15.59 -19.04
CA VAL A 388 17.09 -16.89 -19.61
C VAL A 388 17.88 -16.67 -20.91
N CYS A 389 18.87 -17.53 -21.17
CA CYS A 389 19.55 -17.60 -22.45
C CYS A 389 19.91 -19.03 -22.88
N TYR A 390 20.04 -19.21 -24.19
CA TYR A 390 20.48 -20.43 -24.86
C TYR A 390 21.90 -20.25 -25.40
N HIS A 391 22.82 -21.14 -25.05
CA HIS A 391 24.18 -21.20 -25.60
C HIS A 391 24.18 -21.78 -27.00
N LYS A 392 24.86 -21.11 -27.94
CA LYS A 392 24.97 -21.53 -29.35
C LYS A 392 26.32 -22.19 -29.63
N GLU A 393 27.38 -21.40 -29.53
CA GLU A 393 28.76 -21.78 -29.86
C GLU A 393 29.71 -20.80 -29.18
N LYS A 394 30.92 -21.24 -28.81
CA LYS A 394 31.97 -20.40 -28.21
C LYS A 394 31.40 -19.55 -27.07
N ARG A 395 31.45 -18.21 -27.20
CA ARG A 395 30.85 -17.26 -26.25
C ARG A 395 29.47 -16.75 -26.67
N LYS A 396 28.90 -17.16 -27.82
CA LYS A 396 27.62 -16.64 -28.32
C LYS A 396 26.44 -17.28 -27.59
N ILE A 397 25.54 -16.42 -27.11
CA ILE A 397 24.28 -16.81 -26.47
C ILE A 397 23.10 -16.07 -27.15
N LEU A 398 21.91 -16.66 -27.06
CA LEU A 398 20.65 -16.06 -27.46
C LEU A 398 19.82 -15.78 -26.21
N THR A 399 19.44 -14.53 -25.99
CA THR A 399 18.59 -14.15 -24.86
C THR A 399 17.10 -14.23 -25.20
N THR A 400 16.23 -14.23 -24.19
CA THR A 400 14.75 -14.20 -24.29
C THR A 400 14.17 -13.21 -25.31
N GLU A 401 14.87 -12.10 -25.60
CA GLU A 401 14.45 -11.11 -26.61
C GLU A 401 14.77 -11.51 -28.06
N GLY A 402 15.22 -12.75 -28.32
CA GLY A 402 15.77 -13.17 -29.62
C GLY A 402 17.10 -12.50 -29.98
N ARG A 403 17.68 -11.71 -29.06
CA ARG A 403 18.91 -10.94 -29.29
C ARG A 403 20.14 -11.77 -28.98
N ASN A 404 21.10 -11.77 -29.91
CA ASN A 404 22.43 -12.35 -29.69
C ASN A 404 23.20 -11.50 -28.66
N ALA A 405 23.83 -12.17 -27.70
CA ALA A 405 24.73 -11.59 -26.72
C ALA A 405 25.95 -12.52 -26.52
N LEU A 406 26.86 -12.15 -25.63
CA LEU A 406 28.05 -12.93 -25.29
C LEU A 406 28.08 -13.36 -23.83
N ILE A 407 28.68 -14.51 -23.53
CA ILE A 407 29.12 -14.83 -22.16
C ILE A 407 30.18 -13.81 -21.74
N HIS A 408 30.00 -13.11 -20.62
CA HIS A 408 30.97 -12.13 -20.13
C HIS A 408 32.30 -12.81 -19.76
N LYS A 409 33.43 -12.13 -20.02
CA LYS A 409 34.77 -12.72 -19.82
C LYS A 409 35.07 -13.13 -18.38
N SER A 410 34.42 -12.49 -17.40
CA SER A 410 34.55 -12.82 -15.98
C SER A 410 33.57 -13.89 -15.48
N SER A 411 32.77 -14.49 -16.37
CA SER A 411 31.87 -15.59 -16.00
C SER A 411 32.70 -16.86 -15.81
N VAL A 412 32.45 -17.63 -14.75
CA VAL A 412 33.03 -18.98 -14.58
C VAL A 412 32.65 -19.91 -15.75
N ASN A 413 31.53 -19.61 -16.40
CA ASN A 413 31.06 -20.28 -17.62
C ASN A 413 31.67 -19.71 -18.91
N CYS A 414 32.66 -18.82 -18.88
CA CYS A 414 33.32 -18.34 -20.10
C CYS A 414 34.36 -19.38 -20.59
N PRO A 415 34.27 -19.88 -21.84
CA PRO A 415 35.30 -20.76 -22.37
C PRO A 415 36.65 -20.03 -22.51
N PHE A 416 37.71 -20.71 -22.09
CA PHE A 416 39.10 -20.22 -22.09
C PHE A 416 39.84 -20.44 -23.42
N SER A 417 39.30 -21.26 -24.31
CA SER A 417 39.95 -21.73 -25.55
C SER A 417 39.03 -21.50 -26.77
N SER A 418 39.63 -21.54 -27.96
CA SER A 418 38.92 -21.55 -29.25
C SER A 418 38.08 -22.81 -29.49
N GLN A 419 38.32 -23.87 -28.71
CA GLN A 419 37.54 -25.11 -28.73
C GLN A 419 36.15 -24.90 -28.14
N ASP A 420 35.13 -25.45 -28.81
CA ASP A 420 33.74 -25.36 -28.36
C ASP A 420 33.50 -26.22 -27.11
N LEU A 421 33.45 -25.56 -25.95
CA LEU A 421 33.07 -26.17 -24.69
C LEU A 421 31.58 -26.58 -24.76
N LYS A 422 31.31 -27.89 -24.79
CA LYS A 422 29.96 -28.43 -24.79
C LYS A 422 29.44 -28.57 -23.36
N TYR A 423 28.53 -27.67 -22.97
CA TYR A 423 27.86 -27.75 -21.67
C TYR A 423 26.87 -28.93 -21.62
N PRO A 424 26.59 -29.51 -20.45
CA PRO A 424 25.58 -30.57 -20.31
C PRO A 424 24.19 -30.11 -20.77
N SER A 425 23.79 -28.89 -20.39
CA SER A 425 22.58 -28.21 -20.84
C SER A 425 22.96 -26.98 -21.67
N PRO A 426 22.23 -26.65 -22.75
CA PRO A 426 22.44 -25.39 -23.48
C PRO A 426 21.81 -24.19 -22.76
N PHE A 427 21.05 -24.41 -21.67
CA PHE A 427 20.27 -23.36 -21.01
C PHE A 427 20.96 -22.78 -19.78
N PHE A 428 20.87 -21.46 -19.65
CA PHE A 428 21.38 -20.70 -18.51
C PHE A 428 20.39 -19.63 -18.08
N VAL A 429 20.32 -19.37 -16.78
CA VAL A 429 19.83 -18.09 -16.24
C VAL A 429 21.01 -17.18 -15.92
N PHE A 430 20.80 -15.85 -15.92
CA PHE A 430 21.86 -14.88 -15.63
C PHE A 430 21.39 -13.71 -14.77
N GLY A 431 22.29 -13.18 -13.92
CA GLY A 431 21.98 -12.06 -13.04
C GLY A 431 21.89 -10.70 -13.75
N GLU A 432 22.82 -10.39 -14.66
CA GLU A 432 22.90 -9.05 -15.27
C GLU A 432 23.32 -9.07 -16.76
N LYS A 433 22.78 -8.11 -17.53
CA LYS A 433 23.24 -7.77 -18.90
C LYS A 433 24.15 -6.55 -18.85
N ILE A 434 25.42 -6.71 -19.18
CA ILE A 434 26.40 -5.63 -19.30
C ILE A 434 26.59 -5.27 -20.77
N ARG A 435 26.38 -3.99 -21.11
CA ARG A 435 26.68 -3.43 -22.43
C ARG A 435 28.01 -2.68 -22.39
N THR A 436 28.99 -3.18 -23.11
CA THR A 436 30.22 -2.44 -23.46
C THR A 436 30.25 -2.23 -24.97
N ARG A 437 31.25 -2.76 -25.68
CA ARG A 437 31.26 -2.84 -27.16
C ARG A 437 30.26 -3.87 -27.71
N ALA A 438 29.93 -4.88 -26.90
CA ALA A 438 28.88 -5.87 -27.16
C ALA A 438 28.01 -6.04 -25.91
N ILE A 439 26.80 -6.58 -26.09
CA ILE A 439 25.95 -7.01 -24.98
C ILE A 439 26.47 -8.35 -24.46
N SER A 440 26.59 -8.48 -23.14
CA SER A 440 27.08 -9.70 -22.50
C SER A 440 26.34 -10.03 -21.20
N ALA A 441 26.15 -11.31 -20.92
CA ALA A 441 25.55 -11.80 -19.69
C ALA A 441 26.62 -12.19 -18.66
N LYS A 442 26.41 -11.81 -17.39
CA LYS A 442 27.30 -12.11 -16.26
C LYS A 442 26.49 -12.71 -15.10
N GLY A 443 27.16 -13.50 -14.26
CA GLY A 443 26.54 -14.27 -13.18
C GLY A 443 25.60 -15.33 -13.74
N MET A 444 26.16 -16.27 -14.51
CA MET A 444 25.39 -17.27 -15.25
C MET A 444 25.36 -18.61 -14.52
N THR A 445 24.18 -19.20 -14.38
CA THR A 445 23.97 -20.53 -13.78
C THR A 445 23.33 -21.46 -14.82
N LEU A 446 23.90 -22.66 -14.97
CA LEU A 446 23.36 -23.72 -15.83
C LEU A 446 22.03 -24.22 -15.28
N VAL A 447 21.02 -24.41 -16.13
CA VAL A 447 19.70 -24.94 -15.74
C VAL A 447 19.24 -26.02 -16.71
N SER A 448 18.41 -26.95 -16.25
CA SER A 448 17.82 -28.00 -17.07
C SER A 448 16.55 -27.53 -17.80
N ALA A 449 16.15 -28.27 -18.83
CA ALA A 449 14.90 -28.04 -19.55
C ALA A 449 13.66 -28.14 -18.63
N LEU A 450 13.67 -29.07 -17.66
CA LEU A 450 12.57 -29.22 -16.70
C LEU A 450 12.58 -28.11 -15.63
N GLN A 451 13.75 -27.63 -15.21
CA GLN A 451 13.84 -26.45 -14.33
C GLN A 451 13.26 -25.21 -15.00
N LEU A 452 13.57 -24.97 -16.29
CA LEU A 452 12.94 -23.88 -17.06
C LEU A 452 11.43 -24.07 -17.22
N LEU A 453 10.99 -25.31 -17.49
CA LEU A 453 9.57 -25.62 -17.67
C LEU A 453 8.77 -25.43 -16.37
N LEU A 454 9.33 -25.76 -15.22
CA LEU A 454 8.64 -25.59 -13.94
C LEU A 454 8.74 -24.15 -13.41
N PHE A 455 9.92 -23.53 -13.44
CA PHE A 455 10.20 -22.29 -12.70
C PHE A 455 10.43 -21.03 -13.56
N ALA A 456 10.82 -21.15 -14.83
CA ALA A 456 11.30 -20.01 -15.62
C ALA A 456 10.68 -19.95 -17.02
N SER A 457 9.35 -20.00 -17.08
CA SER A 457 8.56 -19.70 -18.28
C SER A 457 7.16 -19.23 -17.93
N LYS A 458 6.58 -18.30 -18.70
CA LYS A 458 5.22 -17.75 -18.45
C LYS A 458 4.16 -18.42 -19.31
N LYS A 459 4.49 -18.73 -20.57
CA LYS A 459 3.61 -19.37 -21.55
C LYS A 459 4.22 -20.69 -21.97
N VAL A 460 3.41 -21.75 -21.96
CA VAL A 460 3.79 -23.08 -22.46
C VAL A 460 2.73 -23.52 -23.45
N THR A 461 3.16 -23.91 -24.64
CA THR A 461 2.31 -24.45 -25.71
C THR A 461 2.95 -25.70 -26.28
N SER A 462 2.20 -26.52 -27.02
CA SER A 462 2.74 -27.76 -27.60
C SER A 462 1.91 -28.21 -28.80
N ASP A 463 2.59 -28.78 -29.78
CA ASP A 463 2.01 -29.39 -31.00
C ASP A 463 1.92 -30.93 -30.92
N GLY A 464 2.28 -31.51 -29.77
CA GLY A 464 2.33 -32.96 -29.53
C GLY A 464 3.76 -33.52 -29.47
N GLU A 465 4.66 -33.06 -30.34
CA GLU A 465 6.07 -33.51 -30.39
C GLU A 465 7.04 -32.50 -29.77
N ILE A 466 6.73 -31.21 -29.90
CA ILE A 466 7.50 -30.09 -29.41
C ILE A 466 6.68 -29.35 -28.36
N VAL A 467 7.37 -28.91 -27.31
CA VAL A 467 6.85 -28.02 -26.27
C VAL A 467 7.58 -26.70 -26.39
N LEU A 468 6.83 -25.62 -26.57
CA LEU A 468 7.32 -24.28 -26.84
C LEU A 468 7.08 -23.38 -25.62
N LEU A 469 8.16 -22.91 -25.01
CA LEU A 469 8.15 -22.02 -23.84
C LEU A 469 8.41 -20.58 -24.30
N ASP A 470 7.56 -19.66 -23.84
CA ASP A 470 7.59 -18.22 -24.12
C ASP A 470 7.78 -17.87 -25.60
N ASP A 471 7.20 -18.69 -26.49
CA ASP A 471 7.26 -18.57 -27.95
C ASP A 471 8.66 -18.66 -28.59
N TRP A 472 9.71 -19.05 -27.84
CA TRP A 472 11.08 -19.15 -28.38
C TRP A 472 11.89 -20.41 -28.01
N ILE A 473 11.71 -20.99 -26.81
CA ILE A 473 12.44 -22.21 -26.43
C ILE A 473 11.66 -23.43 -26.90
N LYS A 474 12.23 -24.19 -27.85
CA LYS A 474 11.67 -25.45 -28.33
C LYS A 474 12.30 -26.63 -27.59
N LEU A 475 11.50 -27.38 -26.85
CA LEU A 475 11.88 -28.61 -26.18
C LEU A 475 11.26 -29.81 -26.89
N LYS A 476 12.05 -30.80 -27.30
CA LYS A 476 11.53 -32.09 -27.78
C LYS A 476 11.25 -32.98 -26.58
N MET A 477 9.99 -33.02 -26.14
CA MET A 477 9.54 -33.81 -24.98
C MET A 477 8.06 -34.14 -25.09
N SER A 478 7.61 -35.19 -24.40
CA SER A 478 6.20 -35.57 -24.38
C SER A 478 5.31 -34.45 -23.85
N HIS A 479 4.25 -34.13 -24.59
CA HIS A 479 3.18 -33.22 -24.20
C HIS A 479 2.66 -33.51 -22.77
N ASN A 480 2.39 -34.79 -22.46
CA ASN A 480 1.84 -35.20 -21.17
C ASN A 480 2.81 -34.91 -20.02
N VAL A 481 4.10 -35.20 -20.21
CA VAL A 481 5.14 -34.88 -19.20
C VAL A 481 5.22 -33.38 -18.98
N ALA A 482 5.11 -32.57 -20.04
CA ALA A 482 5.13 -31.13 -19.91
C ALA A 482 3.90 -30.59 -19.17
N ALA A 483 2.70 -31.04 -19.55
CA ALA A 483 1.44 -30.66 -18.90
C ALA A 483 1.47 -30.99 -17.40
N CYS A 484 1.83 -32.23 -17.04
CA CYS A 484 1.97 -32.65 -15.64
C CYS A 484 3.03 -31.83 -14.88
N THR A 485 4.16 -31.49 -15.51
CA THR A 485 5.18 -30.64 -14.89
C THR A 485 4.65 -29.24 -14.62
N THR A 486 3.98 -28.61 -15.59
CA THR A 486 3.41 -27.26 -15.43
C THR A 486 2.26 -27.21 -14.42
N ALA A 487 1.47 -28.28 -14.28
CA ALA A 487 0.36 -28.35 -13.32
C ALA A 487 0.81 -28.23 -11.85
N LEU A 488 2.05 -28.61 -11.53
CA LEU A 488 2.63 -28.49 -10.18
C LEU A 488 2.74 -27.02 -9.72
N ARG A 489 2.74 -26.05 -10.64
CA ARG A 489 2.82 -24.61 -10.31
C ARG A 489 1.63 -24.15 -9.48
N ALA A 490 0.41 -24.50 -9.89
CA ALA A 490 -0.80 -24.08 -9.18
C ALA A 490 -0.86 -24.65 -7.76
N GLY A 491 -0.41 -25.89 -7.56
CA GLY A 491 -0.28 -26.47 -6.23
C GLY A 491 0.81 -25.79 -5.39
N MET A 492 1.97 -25.50 -5.98
CA MET A 492 3.05 -24.76 -5.30
C MET A 492 2.59 -23.35 -4.88
N GLU A 493 1.88 -22.63 -5.75
CA GLU A 493 1.29 -21.31 -5.46
C GLU A 493 0.26 -21.40 -4.33
N ALA A 494 -0.61 -22.42 -4.33
CA ALA A 494 -1.57 -22.65 -3.25
C ALA A 494 -0.88 -22.90 -1.90
N VAL A 495 0.19 -23.72 -1.86
CA VAL A 495 0.97 -23.95 -0.64
C VAL A 495 1.64 -22.66 -0.15
N VAL A 496 2.18 -21.83 -1.05
CA VAL A 496 2.75 -20.51 -0.68
C VAL A 496 1.68 -19.60 -0.08
N VAL A 497 0.44 -19.62 -0.61
CA VAL A 497 -0.68 -18.85 -0.05
C VAL A 497 -1.05 -19.32 1.36
N GLU A 498 -1.10 -20.63 1.64
CA GLU A 498 -1.39 -21.12 3.00
C GLU A 498 -0.25 -20.81 3.98
N VAL A 499 1.01 -21.03 3.58
CA VAL A 499 2.20 -20.66 4.40
C VAL A 499 2.26 -19.16 4.70
N SER A 500 1.77 -18.32 3.78
CA SER A 500 1.72 -16.86 3.98
C SER A 500 0.61 -16.42 4.95
N LYS A 501 -0.39 -17.27 5.22
CA LYS A 501 -1.43 -17.05 6.25
C LYS A 501 -1.00 -17.59 7.61
N ASP A 502 -0.35 -18.75 7.61
CA ASP A 502 0.14 -19.44 8.80
C ASP A 502 1.54 -20.06 8.53
N PRO A 503 2.62 -19.44 9.00
CA PRO A 503 3.98 -19.99 8.85
C PRO A 503 4.19 -21.36 9.53
N GLU A 504 3.43 -21.69 10.58
CA GLU A 504 3.52 -23.00 11.26
C GLU A 504 2.95 -24.15 10.40
N TYR A 505 2.16 -23.83 9.37
CA TYR A 505 1.68 -24.80 8.38
C TYR A 505 2.83 -25.61 7.74
N ILE A 506 4.04 -25.03 7.61
CA ILE A 506 5.22 -25.76 7.12
C ILE A 506 5.50 -27.02 7.95
N ARG A 507 5.28 -26.96 9.27
CA ARG A 507 5.53 -28.09 10.21
C ARG A 507 4.39 -29.10 10.24
N GLN A 508 3.20 -28.71 9.81
CA GLN A 508 1.96 -29.52 9.88
C GLN A 508 1.36 -29.85 8.50
N MET A 509 2.14 -29.61 7.43
CA MET A 509 1.72 -29.76 6.04
C MET A 509 1.20 -31.17 5.75
N ASP A 510 0.08 -31.27 5.04
CA ASP A 510 -0.57 -32.54 4.74
C ASP A 510 0.26 -33.45 3.79
N PRO A 511 -0.01 -34.78 3.78
CA PRO A 511 0.75 -35.72 2.97
C PRO A 511 0.72 -35.48 1.45
N ILE A 512 -0.30 -34.80 0.92
CA ILE A 512 -0.43 -34.53 -0.53
C ILE A 512 0.55 -33.42 -0.91
N ASN A 513 0.56 -32.33 -0.15
CA ASN A 513 1.48 -31.22 -0.36
C ASN A 513 2.94 -31.63 -0.08
N GLN A 514 3.21 -32.45 0.94
CA GLN A 514 4.53 -33.07 1.14
C GLN A 514 4.98 -33.90 -0.08
N ARG A 515 4.08 -34.71 -0.66
CA ARG A 515 4.38 -35.52 -1.85
C ARG A 515 4.64 -34.66 -3.08
N MET A 516 3.86 -33.59 -3.28
CA MET A 516 4.08 -32.61 -4.35
C MET A 516 5.46 -31.93 -4.24
N LEU A 517 5.83 -31.42 -3.06
CA LEU A 517 7.14 -30.82 -2.84
C LEU A 517 8.27 -31.83 -3.08
N ASN A 518 8.08 -33.10 -2.73
CA ASN A 518 9.04 -34.16 -3.04
C ASN A 518 9.16 -34.45 -4.54
N VAL A 519 8.08 -34.38 -5.32
CA VAL A 519 8.13 -34.46 -6.80
C VAL A 519 8.91 -33.27 -7.36
N ILE A 520 8.63 -32.05 -6.89
CA ILE A 520 9.38 -30.85 -7.29
C ILE A 520 10.87 -31.02 -7.00
N ARG A 521 11.25 -31.51 -5.81
CA ARG A 521 12.65 -31.83 -5.46
C ARG A 521 13.31 -32.85 -6.39
N GLN A 522 12.59 -33.84 -6.93
CA GLN A 522 13.14 -34.76 -7.94
C GLN A 522 13.28 -34.10 -9.30
N ILE A 523 12.31 -33.28 -9.73
CA ILE A 523 12.34 -32.54 -11.01
C ILE A 523 13.49 -31.53 -11.05
N SER A 524 13.83 -30.92 -9.90
CA SER A 524 14.96 -30.01 -9.76
C SER A 524 16.32 -30.66 -10.08
N LYS A 525 16.43 -31.99 -10.04
CA LYS A 525 17.70 -32.70 -10.27
C LYS A 525 18.10 -32.65 -11.74
N PRO A 526 19.37 -32.35 -12.07
CA PRO A 526 19.90 -32.44 -13.43
C PRO A 526 19.63 -33.82 -14.08
N SER A 527 19.76 -34.90 -13.29
CA SER A 527 19.52 -36.27 -13.73
C SER A 527 18.07 -36.55 -14.17
N ALA A 528 17.07 -35.78 -13.73
CA ALA A 528 15.69 -35.87 -14.22
C ALA A 528 15.55 -35.53 -15.71
N THR A 529 16.54 -34.83 -16.28
CA THR A 529 16.68 -34.56 -17.72
C THR A 529 17.78 -35.39 -18.40
N GLY A 530 18.33 -36.40 -17.73
CA GLY A 530 19.47 -37.19 -18.22
C GLY A 530 20.81 -36.45 -18.20
N LEU A 531 20.89 -35.29 -17.54
CA LEU A 531 22.16 -34.55 -17.41
C LEU A 531 23.06 -35.24 -16.39
N ASN A 532 24.16 -35.84 -16.85
CA ASN A 532 25.20 -36.35 -15.98
C ASN A 532 26.30 -35.30 -15.79
N LEU A 533 26.28 -34.63 -14.64
CA LEU A 533 27.27 -33.58 -14.31
C LEU A 533 28.65 -34.13 -13.93
N MET A 534 28.79 -35.43 -13.66
CA MET A 534 30.06 -36.02 -13.19
C MET A 534 31.10 -36.30 -14.30
N VAL A 535 30.68 -36.34 -15.57
CA VAL A 535 31.49 -36.91 -16.67
C VAL A 535 32.65 -36.00 -17.14
N ASN A 536 32.67 -34.73 -16.76
CA ASN A 536 33.63 -33.74 -17.29
C ASN A 536 34.75 -33.31 -16.32
N ASN A 537 34.93 -33.98 -15.16
CA ASN A 537 36.04 -33.70 -14.24
C ASN A 537 37.37 -34.40 -14.62
N SER A 538 37.52 -34.82 -15.88
CA SER A 538 38.82 -35.14 -16.48
C SER A 538 39.49 -33.87 -17.00
N ARG A 539 40.04 -33.06 -16.08
CA ARG A 539 40.90 -31.90 -16.37
C ARG A 539 42.12 -31.90 -15.45
#